data_AF-A0A955N509-F1
#
_entry.id   AF-A0A955N509-F1
#
_cell.length_a   1.000
_cell.length_b   1.000
_cell.length_c   1.000
_cell.angle_alpha   90.00
_cell.angle_beta   90.00
_cell.angle_gamma   90.00
#
_symmetry.space_group_name_H-M   'P 1'
#
loop_
_entity.id
_entity.type
_entity.pdbx_description
1 polymer ?
#
loop_
_entity_poly.entity_id
_entity_poly.type
_entity_poly.pdbx_seq_one_letter_code
_entity_poly.pdbx_strand_id
1 'polypeptide(L)'
;MGVTVVDERTALENQVLGTYQELNQQVMLVASVRYIDPKGKLKQTQELPPGKKDVVRALQRVSFNKDDLNRYKSLGIIGENNEGGITLLEPEKVQPDDRAFVENLIKEENEDRL
;
A
#
# COMPACT_ATOMS: atom_id res chain seq x y z
N MET A 1 5.81 37.16 -11.42
CA MET A 1 5.96 35.77 -11.89
C MET A 1 6.52 34.97 -10.73
N GLY A 2 5.68 34.22 -10.01
CA GLY A 2 6.10 33.35 -8.92
C GLY A 2 5.08 32.24 -8.82
N VAL A 3 5.37 31.11 -9.46
CA VAL A 3 4.47 29.95 -9.48
C VAL A 3 4.71 29.20 -8.19
N THR A 4 3.67 29.06 -7.38
CA THR A 4 3.68 28.45 -6.05
C THR A 4 3.71 26.92 -6.20
N VAL A 5 4.91 26.36 -6.37
CA VAL A 5 5.13 24.91 -6.56
C VAL A 5 4.93 24.08 -5.27
N VAL A 6 4.52 24.71 -4.17
CA VAL A 6 4.39 24.05 -2.85
C VAL A 6 2.99 23.46 -2.63
N ASP A 7 1.98 23.86 -3.41
CA ASP A 7 0.57 23.53 -3.13
C ASP A 7 0.13 22.16 -3.66
N GLU A 8 0.70 21.70 -4.78
CA GLU A 8 0.28 20.44 -5.44
C GLU A 8 0.63 19.19 -4.61
N ARG A 9 1.77 19.20 -3.91
CA ARG A 9 2.22 18.04 -3.13
C ARG A 9 1.37 17.86 -1.86
N THR A 10 1.03 18.96 -1.19
CA THR A 10 0.18 18.96 0.01
C THR A 10 -1.28 18.66 -0.34
N ALA A 11 -1.76 19.13 -1.50
CA ALA A 11 -3.09 18.76 -2.00
C ALA A 11 -3.18 17.26 -2.32
N LEU A 12 -2.18 16.69 -2.99
CA LEU A 12 -2.11 15.25 -3.27
C LEU A 12 -2.02 14.40 -1.99
N GLU A 13 -1.19 14.79 -1.02
CA GLU A 13 -1.11 14.08 0.27
C GLU A 13 -2.45 14.07 1.01
N ASN A 14 -3.17 15.19 1.02
CA ASN A 14 -4.49 15.28 1.65
C ASN A 14 -5.56 14.50 0.89
N GLN A 15 -5.48 14.43 -0.45
CA GLN A 15 -6.40 13.64 -1.26
C GLN A 15 -6.20 12.13 -1.04
N VAL A 16 -4.94 11.71 -0.93
CA VAL A 16 -4.55 10.34 -0.57
C VAL A 16 -5.00 10.00 0.86
N LEU A 17 -4.76 10.88 1.84
CA LEU A 17 -5.19 10.69 3.24
C LEU A 17 -6.72 10.65 3.40
N GLY A 18 -7.46 11.43 2.61
CA GLY A 18 -8.92 11.34 2.53
C GLY A 18 -9.38 9.97 2.03
N THR A 19 -8.66 9.38 1.06
CA THR A 19 -8.93 8.01 0.59
C THR A 19 -8.60 6.95 1.66
N TYR A 20 -7.58 7.18 2.51
CA TYR A 20 -7.25 6.30 3.63
C TYR A 20 -8.39 6.18 4.67
N GLN A 21 -9.11 7.26 4.95
CA GLN A 21 -10.24 7.23 5.88
C GLN A 21 -11.43 6.43 5.33
N GLU A 22 -11.69 6.53 4.02
CA GLU A 22 -12.70 5.70 3.34
C GLU A 22 -12.25 4.23 3.24
N LEU A 23 -10.95 3.97 3.12
CA LEU A 23 -10.39 2.61 3.08
C LEU A 23 -10.47 1.89 4.43
N ASN A 24 -10.39 2.62 5.55
CA ASN A 24 -10.58 2.02 6.86
C ASN A 24 -12.00 1.43 7.02
N GLN A 25 -13.00 1.97 6.31
CA GLN A 25 -14.34 1.36 6.21
C GLN A 25 -14.36 0.10 5.32
N GLN A 26 -13.45 -0.02 4.34
CA GLN A 26 -13.35 -1.18 3.45
C GLN A 26 -12.50 -2.34 4.00
N VAL A 27 -11.58 -2.08 4.93
CA VAL A 27 -10.91 -3.15 5.70
C VAL A 27 -11.94 -3.99 6.47
N MET A 28 -13.07 -3.40 6.87
CA MET A 28 -14.21 -4.10 7.47
C MET A 28 -14.87 -5.12 6.50
N LEU A 29 -14.72 -4.96 5.17
CA LEU A 29 -15.27 -5.89 4.18
C LEU A 29 -14.46 -7.20 4.10
N VAL A 30 -13.17 -7.22 4.37
CA VAL A 30 -12.40 -8.49 4.39
C VAL A 30 -12.70 -9.28 5.67
N ALA A 31 -12.98 -8.60 6.79
CA ALA A 31 -13.46 -9.23 8.02
C ALA A 31 -14.91 -9.74 7.91
N SER A 32 -15.66 -9.31 6.89
CA SER A 32 -17.08 -9.64 6.69
C SER A 32 -17.35 -11.07 6.22
N VAL A 33 -16.40 -12.00 6.37
CA VAL A 33 -16.62 -13.41 6.02
C VAL A 33 -17.54 -14.15 6.98
N ARG A 34 -17.88 -13.62 8.16
CA ARG A 34 -18.92 -14.19 9.04
C ARG A 34 -19.64 -13.11 9.86
N TYR A 35 -20.71 -12.55 9.29
CA TYR A 35 -21.64 -11.74 10.07
C TYR A 35 -22.65 -12.67 10.76
N ILE A 36 -22.56 -12.78 12.09
CA ILE A 36 -23.57 -13.41 12.93
C ILE A 36 -24.59 -12.32 13.26
N ASP A 37 -25.85 -12.48 12.82
CA ASP A 37 -26.89 -11.52 13.18
C ASP A 37 -27.17 -11.57 14.71
N PRO A 38 -27.88 -10.57 15.28
CA PRO A 38 -28.25 -10.59 16.70
C PRO A 38 -29.09 -11.80 17.13
N LYS A 39 -29.53 -12.65 16.19
CA LYS A 39 -30.27 -13.90 16.40
C LYS A 39 -29.39 -15.15 16.23
N GLY A 40 -28.06 -14.98 16.10
CA GLY A 40 -27.12 -16.08 16.00
C GLY A 40 -27.02 -16.72 14.61
N LYS A 41 -27.67 -16.17 13.58
CA LYS A 41 -27.63 -16.74 12.23
C LYS A 41 -26.49 -16.16 11.41
N LEU A 42 -25.72 -17.05 10.79
CA LEU A 42 -24.74 -16.71 9.76
C LEU A 42 -25.51 -16.17 8.54
N LYS A 43 -25.34 -14.89 8.23
CA LYS A 43 -25.74 -14.35 6.93
C LYS A 43 -24.63 -14.60 5.92
N GLN A 44 -24.97 -15.15 4.76
CA GLN A 44 -24.12 -15.12 3.59
C GLN A 44 -23.96 -13.65 3.17
N THR A 45 -22.80 -13.07 3.43
CA THR A 45 -22.42 -11.78 2.89
C THR A 45 -22.20 -11.93 1.39
N GLN A 46 -22.57 -10.89 0.61
CA GLN A 46 -22.30 -10.86 -0.82
C GLN A 46 -20.82 -11.17 -1.05
N GLU A 47 -20.53 -12.18 -1.88
CA GLU A 47 -19.17 -12.45 -2.29
C GLU A 47 -18.60 -11.20 -2.96
N LEU A 48 -17.52 -10.66 -2.39
CA LEU A 48 -16.76 -9.60 -3.02
C LEU A 48 -16.37 -10.07 -4.44
N PRO A 49 -16.65 -9.27 -5.49
CA PRO A 49 -16.17 -9.54 -6.84
C PRO A 49 -14.66 -9.83 -6.78
N PRO A 50 -14.14 -10.81 -7.55
CA PRO A 50 -12.75 -11.26 -7.45
C PRO A 50 -11.73 -10.10 -7.43
N GLY A 51 -11.85 -9.15 -8.37
CA GLY A 51 -10.96 -7.99 -8.44
C GLY A 51 -11.03 -7.03 -7.24
N LYS A 52 -12.13 -6.99 -6.48
CA LYS A 52 -12.19 -6.17 -5.26
C LYS A 52 -11.33 -6.76 -4.13
N LYS A 53 -11.19 -8.09 -4.06
CA LYS A 53 -10.34 -8.73 -3.04
C LYS A 53 -8.87 -8.44 -3.30
N ASP A 54 -8.47 -8.46 -4.58
CA ASP A 54 -7.09 -8.21 -4.99
C ASP A 54 -6.70 -6.76 -4.71
N VAL A 55 -7.57 -5.80 -5.04
CA VAL A 55 -7.37 -4.38 -4.72
C VAL A 55 -7.26 -4.14 -3.22
N VAL A 56 -8.14 -4.73 -2.40
CA VAL A 56 -8.06 -4.54 -0.94
C VAL A 56 -6.78 -5.16 -0.38
N ARG A 57 -6.34 -6.31 -0.92
CA ARG A 57 -5.08 -6.94 -0.52
C ARG A 57 -3.89 -6.06 -0.90
N ALA A 58 -3.83 -5.55 -2.12
CA ALA A 58 -2.78 -4.64 -2.57
C ALA A 58 -2.67 -3.41 -1.67
N LEU A 59 -3.81 -2.79 -1.33
CA LEU A 59 -3.85 -1.63 -0.45
C LEU A 59 -3.38 -1.94 0.97
N GLN A 60 -3.73 -3.11 1.50
CA GLN A 60 -3.23 -3.56 2.80
C GLN A 60 -1.71 -3.73 2.78
N ARG A 61 -1.18 -4.40 1.76
CA ARG A 61 0.27 -4.66 1.62
C ARG A 61 1.07 -3.36 1.50
N VAL A 62 0.62 -2.44 0.65
CA VAL A 62 1.22 -1.09 0.54
C VAL A 62 1.21 -0.37 1.89
N SER A 63 0.13 -0.49 2.66
CA SER A 63 0.06 0.12 4.00
C SER A 63 1.00 -0.52 5.00
N PHE A 64 1.18 -1.84 4.96
CA PHE A 64 2.12 -2.57 5.83
C PHE A 64 3.58 -2.25 5.47
N ASN A 65 3.88 -2.17 4.17
CA ASN A 65 5.21 -1.96 3.63
C ASN A 65 5.69 -0.51 3.75
N LYS A 66 4.79 0.44 4.04
CA LYS A 66 5.07 1.88 4.08
C LYS A 66 6.27 2.25 4.96
N ASP A 67 6.37 1.66 6.15
CA ASP A 67 7.45 1.99 7.09
C ASP A 67 8.81 1.50 6.59
N ASP A 68 8.88 0.27 6.08
CA ASP A 68 10.09 -0.28 5.47
C ASP A 68 10.49 0.46 4.20
N LEU A 69 9.52 0.79 3.36
CA LEU A 69 9.75 1.55 2.13
C LEU A 69 10.34 2.94 2.43
N ASN A 70 9.80 3.64 3.42
CA ASN A 70 10.33 4.93 3.86
C ASN A 70 11.73 4.79 4.46
N ARG A 71 11.98 3.74 5.27
CA ARG A 71 13.30 3.45 5.83
C ARG A 71 14.33 3.27 4.71
N TYR A 72 14.10 2.35 3.77
CA TYR A 72 15.07 2.07 2.71
C TYR A 72 15.22 3.23 1.72
N LYS A 73 14.17 4.02 1.46
CA LYS A 73 14.27 5.27 0.71
C LYS A 73 15.17 6.29 1.41
N SER A 74 14.99 6.48 2.73
CA SER A 74 15.80 7.42 3.52
C SER A 74 17.29 7.05 3.57
N LEU A 75 17.60 5.75 3.47
CA LEU A 75 18.96 5.22 3.41
C LEU A 75 19.57 5.28 1.99
N GLY A 76 18.78 5.68 0.98
CA GLY A 76 19.19 5.70 -0.42
C GLY A 76 19.35 4.31 -1.04
N ILE A 77 18.80 3.27 -0.40
CA ILE A 77 18.90 1.89 -0.87
C ILE A 77 17.92 1.65 -2.02
N ILE A 78 16.70 2.20 -1.91
CA ILE A 78 15.66 2.11 -2.95
C ILE A 78 15.18 3.51 -3.35
N GLY A 79 14.61 3.63 -4.55
CA GLY A 79 14.04 4.87 -5.06
C GLY A 79 12.88 4.64 -6.02
N GLU A 80 12.17 5.71 -6.37
CA GLU A 80 11.15 5.66 -7.42
C GLU A 80 11.78 5.85 -8.81
N ASN A 81 11.37 5.03 -9.77
CA ASN A 81 11.77 5.16 -11.17
C ASN A 81 10.78 6.09 -11.92
N ASN A 82 11.10 6.41 -13.18
CA ASN A 82 10.27 7.26 -14.04
C ASN A 82 8.96 6.60 -14.52
N GLU A 83 8.72 5.35 -14.15
CA GLU A 83 7.50 4.59 -14.45
C GLU A 83 6.56 4.52 -13.23
N GLY A 84 6.93 5.13 -12.09
CA GLY A 84 6.14 5.11 -10.85
C GLY A 84 6.34 3.85 -9.99
N GLY A 85 7.29 2.99 -10.37
CA GLY A 85 7.70 1.81 -9.63
C GLY A 85 8.88 2.06 -8.68
N ILE A 86 9.16 1.09 -7.83
CA ILE A 86 10.30 1.08 -6.91
C ILE A 86 11.47 0.33 -7.57
N THR A 87 12.67 0.90 -7.46
CA THR A 87 13.91 0.30 -7.96
C THR A 87 14.98 0.26 -6.87
N LEU A 88 15.89 -0.71 -6.98
CA LEU A 88 17.07 -0.82 -6.12
C LEU A 88 18.17 0.11 -6.66
N LEU A 89 18.65 1.03 -5.83
CA LEU A 89 19.70 1.99 -6.20
C LEU A 89 21.08 1.53 -5.75
N GLU A 90 21.21 1.15 -4.48
CA GLU A 90 22.49 0.80 -3.87
C GLU A 90 22.42 -0.59 -3.21
N PRO A 91 22.59 -1.67 -4.01
CA PRO A 91 22.57 -3.05 -3.49
C PRO A 91 23.64 -3.32 -2.43
N GLU A 92 24.76 -2.60 -2.46
CA GLU A 92 25.88 -2.77 -1.53
C GLU A 92 25.57 -2.24 -0.12
N LYS A 93 24.61 -1.32 0.01
CA LYS A 93 24.15 -0.80 1.30
C LYS A 93 23.14 -1.72 2.01
N VAL A 94 22.65 -2.75 1.32
CA VAL A 94 21.72 -3.71 1.90
C VAL A 94 22.50 -4.69 2.76
N GLN A 95 22.08 -4.85 4.02
CA GLN A 95 22.66 -5.87 4.88
C GLN A 95 22.42 -7.26 4.28
N PRO A 96 23.38 -8.20 4.34
CA PRO A 96 23.22 -9.53 3.75
C PRO A 96 21.95 -10.24 4.20
N ASP A 97 21.58 -10.09 5.48
CA ASP A 97 20.39 -10.69 6.08
C ASP A 97 19.08 -10.05 5.58
N ASP A 98 19.11 -8.77 5.19
CA ASP A 98 17.96 -8.01 4.70
C ASP A 98 17.75 -8.13 3.19
N ARG A 99 18.69 -8.73 2.46
CA ARG A 99 18.69 -8.72 0.98
C ARG A 99 17.44 -9.36 0.39
N ALA A 100 17.11 -10.56 0.87
CA ALA A 100 15.91 -11.27 0.41
C ALA A 100 14.64 -10.49 0.76
N PHE A 101 14.62 -9.79 1.89
CA PHE A 101 13.48 -8.96 2.28
C PHE A 101 13.32 -7.77 1.32
N VAL A 102 14.40 -7.02 1.06
CA VAL A 102 14.38 -5.85 0.16
C VAL A 102 13.97 -6.24 -1.26
N GLU A 103 14.51 -7.35 -1.79
CA GLU A 103 14.15 -7.84 -3.12
C GLU A 103 12.66 -8.21 -3.23
N ASN A 104 12.11 -8.89 -2.21
CA ASN A 104 10.70 -9.24 -2.16
C ASN A 104 9.80 -8.01 -1.96
N LEU A 105 10.21 -7.06 -1.13
CA LEU A 105 9.51 -5.80 -0.91
C LEU A 105 9.35 -5.01 -2.22
N ILE A 106 10.43 -4.86 -2.98
CA ILE A 106 10.41 -4.14 -4.28
C ILE A 106 9.47 -4.85 -5.26
N LYS A 107 9.55 -6.18 -5.33
CA LYS A 107 8.70 -6.98 -6.20
C LYS A 107 7.22 -6.81 -5.85
N GLU A 108 6.88 -6.95 -4.57
CA GLU A 108 5.50 -6.84 -4.09
C GLU A 108 4.92 -5.43 -4.33
N GLU A 109 5.67 -4.38 -4.00
CA GLU A 109 5.26 -3.00 -4.25
C GLU A 109 4.99 -2.72 -5.73
N ASN A 110 5.80 -3.27 -6.63
CA ASN A 110 5.61 -3.10 -8.07
C ASN A 110 4.42 -3.91 -8.60
N GLU A 111 4.20 -5.12 -8.08
CA GLU A 111 3.02 -5.93 -8.42
C GLU A 111 1.71 -5.27 -7.96
N ASP A 112 1.72 -4.61 -6.80
CA ASP A 112 0.55 -3.95 -6.22
C ASP A 112 0.23 -2.57 -6.82
N ARG A 113 1.14 -2.03 -7.65
CA ARG A 113 0.98 -0.74 -8.35
C ARG A 113 0.49 -0.87 -9.80
N LEU A 114 0.41 -2.10 -10.33
CA LEU A 114 -0.11 -2.43 -11.68
C LEU A 114 -1.64 -2.51 -11.69
#